data_AF-J7CWW3-F1
#
_entry.id   AF-J7CWW3-F1
#
_cell.length_a   1.000
_cell.length_b   1.000
_cell.length_c   1.000
_cell.angle_alpha   90.00
_cell.angle_beta   90.00
_cell.angle_gamma   90.00
#
_symmetry.space_group_name_H-M   'P 1'
#
loop_
_entity.id
_entity.type
_entity.pdbx_description
1 polymer ?
#
loop_
_entity_poly.entity_id
_entity_poly.type
_entity_poly.pdbx_seq_one_letter_code
_entity_poly.pdbx_strand_id
1 'polypeptide(L)' 'MKLAGWFEDSSGIMFGRSAAEDLLDYRMKDVYEDLSKELNIPILYDIDCGHVPPQLTLINGAYAEVAVEDGKATILQTFI' A
#
# COMPACT_ATOMS: atom_id res chain seq x y z
N MET A 1 -14.72 -0.81 1.46
CA MET A 1 -13.74 -1.38 2.43
C MET A 1 -13.89 -0.71 3.79
N LYS A 2 -13.62 0.60 3.93
CA LYS A 2 -13.79 1.32 5.22
C LYS A 2 -15.16 1.12 5.88
N LEU A 3 -16.25 1.46 5.18
CA LEU A 3 -17.62 1.31 5.72
C LEU A 3 -18.02 -0.13 6.03
N ALA A 4 -17.24 -1.12 5.54
CA ALA A 4 -17.44 -2.53 5.82
C ALA A 4 -16.52 -3.03 6.96
N GLY A 5 -15.78 -2.14 7.64
CA GLY A 5 -14.91 -2.48 8.76
C GLY A 5 -13.56 -3.10 8.36
N TRP A 6 -13.22 -3.20 7.08
CA TRP A 6 -12.05 -3.98 6.63
C TRP A 6 -10.70 -3.42 7.06
N PHE A 7 -10.64 -2.18 7.52
CA PHE A 7 -9.40 -1.51 7.90
C PHE A 7 -9.23 -1.35 9.42
N GLU A 8 -10.19 -1.80 10.24
CA GLU A 8 -10.21 -1.53 11.69
C GLU A 8 -8.94 -2.04 12.41
N ASP A 9 -8.41 -3.18 11.98
CA ASP A 9 -7.20 -3.80 12.57
C ASP A 9 -6.01 -3.85 11.59
N SER A 10 -6.03 -3.02 10.54
CA SER A 10 -4.93 -2.99 9.57
C SER A 10 -3.73 -2.20 10.12
N SER A 11 -2.53 -2.78 10.08
CA SER A 11 -1.29 -2.06 10.45
C SER A 11 -0.82 -1.05 9.40
N GLY A 12 -1.38 -1.12 8.18
CA GLY A 12 -1.03 -0.26 7.06
C GLY A 12 -1.63 -0.77 5.75
N ILE A 13 -1.54 0.03 4.70
CA ILE A 13 -2.01 -0.32 3.36
C ILE A 13 -0.88 -0.07 2.36
N MET A 14 -0.70 -0.98 1.40
CA MET A 14 0.26 -0.80 0.30
C MET A 14 -0.49 -0.77 -1.04
N PHE A 15 -0.23 0.25 -1.83
CA PHE A 15 -0.76 0.40 -3.19
C PHE A 15 0.30 0.02 -4.21
N GLY A 16 -0.05 -0.95 -5.04
CA GLY A 16 0.69 -1.28 -6.25
C GLY A 16 0.87 -0.07 -7.16
N ARG A 17 2.00 -0.03 -7.87
CA ARG A 17 2.18 0.93 -8.96
C ARG A 17 1.02 0.87 -9.95
N SER A 18 0.65 2.05 -10.45
CA SER A 18 -0.47 2.21 -11.37
C SER A 18 -0.01 2.98 -12.61
N ALA A 19 -0.54 2.60 -13.77
CA ALA A 19 -0.41 3.37 -15.01
C ALA A 19 -1.55 4.39 -15.18
N ALA A 20 -2.42 4.52 -14.17
CA ALA A 20 -3.48 5.51 -14.19
C ALA A 20 -2.89 6.92 -14.17
N GLU A 21 -3.39 7.77 -15.07
CA GLU A 21 -3.01 9.17 -15.13
C GLU A 21 -3.66 9.96 -13.99
N ASP A 22 -2.98 11.00 -13.50
CA ASP A 22 -3.55 11.93 -12.53
C ASP A 22 -4.78 12.62 -13.15
N LEU A 23 -5.87 12.68 -12.38
CA LEU A 23 -7.10 13.33 -12.81
C LEU A 23 -7.08 14.80 -12.42
N LEU A 24 -6.85 15.68 -13.40
CA LEU A 24 -6.96 17.14 -13.23
C LEU A 24 -6.14 17.64 -12.02
N ASP A 25 -6.79 18.32 -11.07
CA ASP A 25 -6.16 18.96 -9.91
C ASP A 25 -6.07 18.04 -8.68
N TYR A 26 -6.57 16.80 -8.75
CA TYR A 26 -6.55 15.84 -7.64
C TYR A 26 -5.77 14.60 -8.02
N ARG A 27 -4.58 14.48 -7.45
CA ARG A 27 -3.58 13.47 -7.81
C ARG A 27 -3.69 12.27 -6.90
N MET A 28 -3.13 11.14 -7.32
CA MET A 28 -3.10 9.93 -6.49
C MET A 28 -2.45 10.16 -5.11
N LYS A 29 -1.46 11.06 -5.04
CA LYS A 29 -0.82 11.42 -3.76
C LYS A 29 -1.82 12.05 -2.77
N ASP A 30 -2.75 12.86 -3.26
CA ASP A 30 -3.75 13.53 -2.41
C ASP A 30 -4.71 12.48 -1.82
N VAL A 31 -5.10 11.46 -2.61
CA VAL A 31 -5.88 10.30 -2.13
C VAL A 31 -5.15 9.56 -1.01
N TYR A 32 -3.85 9.29 -1.17
CA TYR A 32 -3.08 8.55 -0.16
C TYR A 32 -2.92 9.36 1.13
N GLU A 33 -2.72 10.68 1.02
CA GLU A 33 -2.64 11.56 2.19
C GLU A 33 -3.96 11.64 2.95
N ASP A 34 -5.08 11.77 2.24
CA ASP A 34 -6.42 11.81 2.84
C ASP A 34 -6.76 10.46 3.50
N LEU A 35 -6.47 9.34 2.83
CA LEU A 35 -6.70 8.00 3.38
C LEU A 35 -5.85 7.73 4.63
N SER A 36 -4.57 8.13 4.61
CA SER A 36 -3.66 8.02 5.76
C SER A 36 -4.19 8.78 6.97
N LYS A 37 -4.64 10.03 6.77
CA LYS A 37 -5.24 10.86 7.83
C LYS A 37 -6.56 10.27 8.33
N GLU A 38 -7.39 9.79 7.42
CA GLU A 38 -8.73 9.29 7.73
C GLU A 38 -8.72 7.94 8.46
N LEU A 39 -7.77 7.06 8.13
CA LEU A 39 -7.62 5.74 8.74
C LEU A 39 -6.61 5.73 9.91
N ASN A 40 -5.75 6.74 10.01
CA ASN A 40 -4.69 6.84 11.00
C ASN A 40 -3.70 5.65 10.96
N ILE A 41 -3.39 5.18 9.74
CA ILE A 41 -2.43 4.10 9.47
C ILE A 41 -1.53 4.47 8.30
N PRO A 42 -0.28 3.97 8.24
CA PRO A 42 0.63 4.29 7.17
C PRO A 42 0.15 3.75 5.81
N ILE A 43 0.36 4.56 4.78
CA ILE A 43 0.10 4.20 3.38
C ILE A 43 1.43 4.19 2.62
N LEU A 44 1.78 3.02 2.07
CA LEU A 44 2.85 2.88 1.08
C LEU A 44 2.22 2.83 -0.32
N TYR A 45 2.91 3.37 -1.30
CA TYR A 45 2.48 3.35 -2.70
C TYR A 45 3.69 3.15 -3.61
N ASP A 46 3.43 2.90 -4.90
CA ASP A 46 4.45 2.58 -5.90
C ASP A 46 5.23 1.30 -5.61
N ILE A 47 4.60 0.33 -4.93
CA ILE A 47 5.22 -0.99 -4.74
C ILE A 47 5.17 -1.78 -6.04
N ASP A 48 6.17 -2.63 -6.26
CA ASP A 48 6.26 -3.56 -7.38
C ASP A 48 5.26 -4.71 -7.21
N CYS A 49 3.96 -4.43 -7.19
CA CYS A 49 2.90 -5.41 -7.06
C CYS A 49 1.69 -4.93 -7.86
N GLY A 50 1.05 -5.81 -8.63
CA GLY A 50 -0.11 -5.47 -9.47
C GLY A 50 0.15 -5.71 -10.95
N HIS A 51 -0.52 -4.96 -11.83
CA HIS A 51 -0.51 -5.24 -13.28
C HIS A 51 0.72 -4.69 -14.02
N VAL A 52 1.37 -3.67 -13.47
CA VAL A 52 2.53 -3.03 -14.11
C VAL A 52 3.81 -3.70 -13.59
N PRO A 53 4.71 -4.17 -14.48
CA PRO A 53 6.00 -4.75 -14.07
C PRO A 53 6.94 -3.74 -13.39
N PRO A 54 7.90 -4.20 -12.54
CA PRO A 54 8.06 -5.58 -12.08
C PRO A 54 7.04 -5.96 -10.99
N GLN A 55 6.94 -7.26 -10.71
CA GLN A 55 5.93 -7.85 -9.82
C GLN A 55 6.57 -8.77 -8.79
N LEU A 56 6.63 -8.32 -7.55
CA LEU A 56 7.00 -9.10 -6.38
C LEU A 56 5.89 -10.10 -6.06
N THR A 57 6.28 -11.34 -5.81
CA THR A 57 5.38 -12.36 -5.28
C THR A 57 5.10 -12.06 -3.82
N LEU A 58 3.83 -11.82 -3.49
CA LEU A 58 3.36 -11.69 -2.12
C LEU A 58 2.51 -12.90 -1.74
N ILE A 59 2.81 -13.51 -0.60
CA ILE A 59 2.06 -14.67 -0.12
C ILE A 59 0.91 -14.20 0.77
N ASN A 60 -0.32 -14.42 0.32
CA ASN A 60 -1.51 -14.11 1.11
C ASN A 60 -1.56 -14.95 2.40
N GLY A 61 -1.83 -14.30 3.53
CA GLY A 61 -1.94 -14.94 4.83
C GLY A 61 -0.61 -15.17 5.57
N ALA A 62 0.54 -14.91 4.95
CA ALA A 62 1.81 -14.89 5.67
C ALA A 62 1.93 -13.62 6.53
N TYR A 63 2.55 -13.74 7.70
CA TYR A 63 2.91 -12.57 8.51
C TYR A 63 3.99 -11.78 7.77
N ALA A 64 3.84 -10.46 7.72
CA ALA A 64 4.73 -9.60 6.96
C ALA A 64 5.20 -8.39 7.79
N GLU A 65 6.50 -8.12 7.71
CA GLU A 65 7.11 -6.89 8.21
C GLU A 65 7.59 -6.07 7.02
N VAL A 66 7.25 -4.78 7.02
CA VAL A 66 7.60 -3.85 5.96
C VAL A 66 8.40 -2.70 6.56
N ALA A 67 9.60 -2.46 6.02
CA ALA A 67 10.47 -1.36 6.39
C ALA A 67 10.73 -0.48 5.17
N VAL A 68 10.76 0.84 5.38
CA VAL A 68 11.08 1.83 4.33
C VAL A 68 12.27 2.65 4.79
N GLU A 69 13.32 2.67 3.98
CA GLU A 69 14.54 3.45 4.22
C GLU A 69 15.05 3.99 2.89
N ASP A 70 15.39 5.28 2.84
CA ASP A 70 15.92 5.97 1.65
C ASP A 70 15.13 5.73 0.35
N GLY A 71 13.80 5.71 0.45
CA GLY A 71 12.89 5.51 -0.69
C GLY A 71 12.85 4.06 -1.21
N LYS A 72 13.43 3.10 -0.48
CA LYS A 72 13.36 1.67 -0.78
C LYS A 72 12.58 0.95 0.31
N ALA A 73 11.73 0.02 -0.11
CA ALA A 73 11.00 -0.84 0.81
C ALA A 73 11.62 -2.25 0.85
N THR A 74 11.70 -2.82 2.04
CA THR A 74 11.99 -4.24 2.26
C THR A 74 10.77 -4.89 2.88
N ILE A 75 10.37 -6.06 2.37
CA ILE A 75 9.33 -6.89 2.95
C ILE A 75 9.90 -8.25 3.35
N LEU A 76 9.68 -8.65 4.60
CA LEU A 76 9.98 -9.98 5.12
C LEU A 76 8.68 -10.72 5.37
N GLN A 77 8.48 -11.88 4.72
CA GLN A 77 7.32 -12.73 4.94
C GLN A 77 7.71 -14.01 5.70
N THR A 78 7.00 -14.29 6.80
CA THR A 78 7.23 -15.48 7.64
C THR A 78 5.95 -16.30 7.72
N PHE A 79 6.10 -17.62 7.58
CA PHE A 79 5.04 -18.59 7.86
C PHE A 79 5.10 -18.96 9.34
N ILE A 80 4.01 -18.69 10.06
CA ILE A 80 3.86 -18.98 11.48
C ILE A 80 3.00 -20.24 11.64
#